data_AF-A0A955E1D8-F1
#
_entry.id   AF-A0A955E1D8-F1
#
_cell.length_a   1.000
_cell.length_b   1.000
_cell.length_c   1.000
_cell.angle_alpha   90.00
_cell.angle_beta   90.00
_cell.angle_gamma   90.00
#
_symmetry.space_group_name_H-M   'P 1'
#
loop_
_entity.id
_entity.type
_entity.pdbx_description
1 polymer ?
#
loop_
_entity_poly.entity_id
_entity_poly.type
_entity_poly.pdbx_seq_one_letter_code
_entity_poly.pdbx_strand_id
1 'polypeptide(L)'
;MSDHAETSSAGAANRDGLEAFVYDDKIVRMFGWATIIWGVVAFLVGVIIAVQLAFPQAGLGISFLSFGRLRPLHTNAAIFAFAGNAVFAAVYYSTQRLCKARMWSDLLSRLHFWGWQLIIVSAALTLPLGITQGKE
;
A
#
# COMPACT_ATOMS: atom_id res chain seq x y z
N MET A 1 -54.31 -14.12 48.87
CA MET A 1 -53.24 -14.02 49.88
C MET A 1 -51.98 -14.54 49.22
N SER A 2 -51.12 -13.61 48.76
CA SER A 2 -49.70 -13.74 48.36
C SER A 2 -49.33 -14.84 47.35
N ASP A 3 -49.00 -14.48 46.11
CA ASP A 3 -47.63 -14.09 45.70
C ASP A 3 -46.58 -15.16 46.04
N HIS A 4 -45.99 -15.80 45.03
CA HIS A 4 -44.70 -15.38 44.47
C HIS A 4 -44.31 -16.30 43.32
N ALA A 5 -44.16 -15.68 42.15
CA ALA A 5 -43.41 -16.22 41.04
C ALA A 5 -41.92 -16.16 41.40
N GLU A 6 -41.24 -17.31 41.41
CA GLU A 6 -39.77 -17.38 41.44
C GLU A 6 -39.27 -18.00 40.12
N THR A 7 -38.97 -17.07 39.21
CA THR A 7 -37.67 -16.94 38.54
C THR A 7 -37.12 -18.14 37.77
N SER A 8 -37.37 -18.07 36.46
CA SER A 8 -36.39 -18.30 35.40
C SER A 8 -34.98 -17.83 35.79
N SER A 9 -33.99 -18.74 35.78
CA SER A 9 -32.65 -18.53 35.18
C SER A 9 -31.75 -19.75 35.45
N ALA A 10 -31.92 -20.83 34.70
CA ALA A 10 -30.95 -21.93 34.68
C ALA A 10 -30.19 -21.92 33.36
N GLY A 11 -29.00 -21.29 33.38
CA GLY A 11 -27.90 -21.68 32.50
C GLY A 11 -27.83 -21.03 31.12
N ALA A 12 -27.93 -19.69 31.03
CA ALA A 12 -27.24 -19.00 29.95
C ALA A 12 -25.74 -19.06 30.24
N ALA A 13 -25.10 -20.17 29.86
CA ALA A 13 -23.65 -20.31 29.91
C ALA A 13 -23.04 -19.15 29.11
N ASN A 14 -22.37 -18.27 29.83
CA ASN A 14 -21.62 -17.14 29.31
C ASN A 14 -20.67 -17.62 28.19
N ARG A 15 -20.99 -17.27 26.93
CA ARG A 15 -20.13 -17.48 25.77
C ARG A 15 -19.18 -16.29 25.53
N ASP A 16 -19.00 -15.39 26.52
CA ASP A 16 -18.10 -14.23 26.42
C ASP A 16 -16.65 -14.60 26.78
N GLY A 17 -16.10 -15.61 26.11
CA GLY A 17 -14.74 -16.10 26.35
C GLY A 17 -13.95 -16.41 25.09
N LEU A 18 -14.42 -16.00 23.91
CA LEU A 18 -13.57 -15.97 22.72
C LEU A 18 -12.93 -14.59 22.68
N GLU A 19 -11.70 -14.48 23.21
CA GLU A 19 -10.83 -13.33 22.92
C GLU A 19 -10.67 -13.25 21.40
N ALA A 20 -11.50 -12.43 20.76
CA ALA A 20 -11.44 -12.19 19.33
C ALA A 20 -10.16 -11.40 19.07
N PHE A 21 -9.07 -12.09 18.71
CA PHE A 21 -7.88 -11.45 18.17
C PHE A 21 -8.24 -10.81 16.83
N VAL A 22 -8.65 -9.54 16.87
CA VAL A 22 -8.94 -8.76 15.67
C VAL A 22 -7.62 -8.27 15.09
N TYR A 23 -7.21 -8.86 13.97
CA TYR A 23 -6.07 -8.38 13.19
C TYR A 23 -6.36 -7.01 12.56
N ASP A 24 -5.35 -6.15 12.48
CA ASP A 24 -5.46 -4.89 11.75
C ASP A 24 -5.25 -5.12 10.26
N ASP A 25 -6.35 -5.44 9.59
CA ASP A 25 -6.42 -5.62 8.15
C ASP A 25 -6.63 -4.31 7.38
N LYS A 26 -6.87 -3.19 8.07
CA LYS A 26 -7.14 -1.92 7.39
C LYS A 26 -5.89 -1.43 6.71
N ILE A 27 -4.75 -1.47 7.40
CA ILE A 27 -3.48 -1.02 6.83
C ILE A 27 -3.03 -1.91 5.68
N VAL A 28 -3.20 -3.23 5.79
CA VAL A 28 -2.88 -4.18 4.72
C VAL A 28 -3.72 -3.89 3.48
N ARG A 29 -5.02 -3.65 3.64
CA ARG A 29 -5.90 -3.28 2.53
C ARG A 29 -5.51 -1.96 1.88
N MET A 30 -5.10 -0.96 2.67
CA MET A 30 -4.63 0.32 2.14
C MET A 30 -3.36 0.15 1.28
N PHE A 31 -2.35 -0.60 1.77
CA PHE A 31 -1.16 -0.93 0.99
C PHE A 31 -1.47 -1.82 -0.22
N GLY A 32 -2.44 -2.74 -0.11
CA GLY A 32 -2.89 -3.57 -1.23
C GLY A 32 -3.49 -2.73 -2.36
N TRP A 33 -4.39 -1.80 -2.04
CA TRP A 33 -4.95 -0.88 -3.02
C TRP A 33 -3.89 0.05 -3.62
N ALA A 34 -2.98 0.57 -2.80
CA ALA A 34 -1.85 1.38 -3.26
C ALA A 34 -0.96 0.61 -4.25
N THR A 35 -0.65 -0.66 -3.96
CA THR A 35 0.10 -1.56 -4.85
C THR A 35 -0.57 -1.64 -6.22
N ILE A 36 -1.88 -1.88 -6.27
CA ILE A 36 -2.60 -2.01 -7.55
C ILE A 36 -2.53 -0.69 -8.35
N ILE A 37 -2.82 0.44 -7.70
CA ILE A 37 -2.82 1.76 -8.34
C ILE A 37 -1.43 2.08 -8.91
N TRP A 38 -0.39 1.95 -8.09
CA TRP A 38 0.98 2.24 -8.52
C TRP A 38 1.52 1.22 -9.52
N GLY A 39 1.06 -0.03 -9.46
CA GLY A 39 1.33 -1.04 -10.47
C GLY A 39 0.81 -0.62 -11.84
N VAL A 40 -0.45 -0.20 -11.93
CA VAL A 40 -1.04 0.32 -13.17
C VAL A 40 -0.22 1.50 -13.69
N VAL A 41 0.14 2.46 -12.84
CA VAL A 41 0.96 3.61 -13.25
C VAL A 41 2.34 3.16 -13.77
N ALA A 42 3.04 2.29 -13.05
CA ALA A 42 4.36 1.81 -13.44
C ALA A 42 4.33 1.07 -14.79
N PHE A 43 3.36 0.17 -14.99
CA PHE A 43 3.22 -0.56 -16.25
C PHE A 43 2.82 0.36 -17.41
N LEU A 44 1.92 1.33 -17.20
CA LEU A 44 1.57 2.31 -18.23
C LEU A 44 2.78 3.14 -18.68
N VAL A 45 3.58 3.65 -17.73
CA VAL A 45 4.81 4.38 -18.06
C VAL A 45 5.80 3.47 -18.77
N GLY A 46 5.90 2.19 -18.37
CA GLY A 46 6.73 1.19 -19.05
C GLY A 46 6.34 0.97 -20.51
N VAL A 47 5.05 0.88 -20.80
CA VAL A 47 4.52 0.78 -22.17
C VAL A 47 4.85 2.04 -22.98
N ILE A 48 4.70 3.23 -22.41
CA ILE A 48 5.05 4.49 -23.08
C ILE A 48 6.54 4.51 -23.46
N ILE A 49 7.42 4.10 -22.55
CA ILE A 49 8.87 4.02 -22.78
C ILE A 49 9.20 2.99 -23.86
N ALA A 50 8.53 1.84 -23.85
CA ALA A 50 8.70 0.82 -24.89
C ALA A 50 8.30 1.33 -26.28
N VAL A 51 7.20 2.09 -26.37
CA VAL A 51 6.79 2.74 -27.63
C VAL A 51 7.80 3.80 -28.07
N GLN A 52 8.38 4.58 -27.15
CA GLN A 52 9.43 5.55 -27.49
C GLN A 52 10.71 4.91 -28.00
N LEU A 53 11.03 3.68 -27.57
CA LEU A 53 12.14 2.90 -28.11
C LEU A 53 11.86 2.42 -29.54
N ALA A 54 10.62 2.02 -29.85
CA ALA A 54 10.24 1.58 -31.18
C ALA A 54 10.07 2.76 -32.17
N PHE A 55 9.50 3.87 -31.70
CA PHE A 55 9.24 5.07 -32.48
C PHE A 55 9.73 6.32 -31.72
N PRO A 56 10.96 6.78 -31.98
CA PRO A 56 11.56 7.94 -31.29
C PRO A 56 10.75 9.25 -31.43
N GLN A 57 9.92 9.36 -32.47
CA GLN A 57 9.05 10.52 -32.69
C GLN A 57 7.83 10.58 -31.75
N ALA A 58 7.53 9.51 -31.01
CA ALA A 58 6.41 9.44 -30.07
C ALA A 58 6.58 10.32 -28.82
N GLY A 59 7.75 10.94 -28.61
CA GLY A 59 8.01 11.86 -27.48
C GLY A 59 7.35 13.24 -27.60
N LEU A 60 6.64 13.53 -28.70
CA LEU A 60 5.87 14.77 -28.95
C LEU A 60 6.63 16.10 -28.77
N GLY A 61 7.97 16.07 -28.66
CA GLY A 61 8.80 17.25 -28.40
C GLY A 61 8.72 17.81 -26.98
N ILE A 62 8.05 17.12 -26.05
CA ILE A 62 7.87 17.58 -24.67
C ILE A 62 9.04 17.07 -23.81
N SER A 63 9.80 17.97 -23.19
CA SER A 63 11.01 17.62 -22.41
C SER A 63 10.74 16.64 -21.27
N PHE A 64 9.58 16.74 -20.62
CA PHE A 64 9.12 15.87 -19.54
C PHE A 64 8.79 14.45 -19.97
N LEU A 65 8.33 14.26 -21.21
CA LEU A 65 8.01 12.96 -21.78
C LEU A 65 9.17 12.38 -22.60
N SER A 66 10.38 12.91 -22.42
CA SER A 66 11.56 12.34 -23.06
C SER A 66 11.94 11.01 -22.41
N PHE A 67 12.42 10.08 -23.24
CA PHE A 67 12.86 8.75 -22.83
C PHE A 67 13.85 8.77 -21.65
N GLY A 68 14.80 9.72 -21.66
CA GLY A 68 15.81 9.86 -20.61
C GLY A 68 15.26 10.26 -19.23
N ARG A 69 14.10 10.92 -19.16
CA ARG A 69 13.45 11.31 -17.90
C ARG A 69 12.36 10.33 -17.47
N LEU A 70 11.64 9.74 -18.43
CA LEU A 70 10.63 8.73 -18.16
C LEU A 70 11.23 7.43 -17.63
N ARG A 71 12.44 7.03 -18.07
CA ARG A 71 13.08 5.79 -17.60
C ARG A 71 13.32 5.80 -16.08
N PRO A 72 13.99 6.81 -15.49
CA PRO A 72 14.10 6.92 -14.03
C PRO A 72 12.74 6.93 -13.32
N LEU A 73 11.73 7.58 -13.91
CA LEU A 73 10.37 7.59 -13.36
C LEU A 73 9.76 6.18 -13.32
N HIS A 74 9.84 5.42 -14.42
CA HIS A 74 9.32 4.06 -14.51
C HIS A 74 9.98 3.13 -13.52
N THR A 75 11.32 3.11 -13.47
CA THR A 75 12.05 2.21 -12.57
C THR A 75 11.73 2.52 -11.11
N ASN A 76 11.72 3.80 -10.71
CA ASN A 76 11.35 4.18 -9.35
C ASN A 76 9.89 3.84 -9.02
N ALA A 77 8.96 4.05 -9.96
CA ALA A 77 7.56 3.67 -9.78
C ALA A 77 7.39 2.15 -9.68
N ALA A 78 8.07 1.37 -10.51
CA ALA A 78 7.98 -0.09 -10.47
C ALA A 78 8.58 -0.69 -9.19
N ILE A 79 9.72 -0.17 -8.73
CA ILE A 79 10.42 -0.71 -7.56
C ILE A 79 9.81 -0.17 -6.27
N PHE A 80 9.82 1.15 -6.07
CA PHE A 80 9.43 1.73 -4.77
C PHE A 80 7.93 1.89 -4.62
N ALA A 81 7.22 2.24 -5.70
CA ALA A 81 5.77 2.46 -5.63
C ALA A 81 4.98 1.16 -5.77
N PHE A 82 5.32 0.29 -6.71
CA PHE A 82 4.62 -0.99 -6.88
C PHE A 82 5.19 -2.06 -5.93
N ALA A 83 6.43 -2.50 -6.12
CA ALA A 83 7.00 -3.60 -5.33
C ALA A 83 7.15 -3.23 -3.85
N GLY A 84 7.54 -1.99 -3.54
CA GLY A 84 7.63 -1.49 -2.16
C GLY A 84 6.31 -1.58 -1.41
N ASN A 85 5.20 -1.09 -2.00
CA ASN A 85 3.87 -1.22 -1.40
C ASN A 85 3.44 -2.70 -1.25
N ALA A 86 3.79 -3.56 -2.20
CA ALA A 86 3.51 -5.00 -2.12
C ALA A 86 4.24 -5.66 -0.95
N VAL A 87 5.52 -5.32 -0.75
CA VAL A 87 6.32 -5.80 0.38
C VAL A 87 5.73 -5.31 1.71
N PHE A 88 5.36 -4.03 1.81
CA PHE A 88 4.71 -3.52 3.02
C PHE A 88 3.41 -4.27 3.33
N ALA A 89 2.52 -4.46 2.33
CA ALA A 89 1.31 -5.25 2.51
C ALA A 89 1.62 -6.68 2.99
N ALA A 90 2.61 -7.34 2.37
CA ALA A 90 3.01 -8.69 2.70
C ALA A 90 3.58 -8.80 4.12
N VAL A 91 4.41 -7.85 4.55
CA VAL A 91 5.01 -7.85 5.90
C VAL A 91 3.95 -7.57 6.96
N TYR A 92 3.13 -6.53 6.78
CA TYR A 92 2.04 -6.20 7.72
C TYR A 92 1.02 -7.33 7.83
N TYR A 93 0.74 -8.02 6.72
CA TYR A 93 -0.11 -9.19 6.73
C TYR A 93 0.57 -10.37 7.44
N SER A 94 1.71 -10.85 6.93
CA SER A 94 2.36 -12.08 7.39
C SER A 94 2.78 -12.03 8.87
N THR A 95 3.38 -10.93 9.33
CA THR A 95 3.87 -10.80 10.70
C THR A 95 2.74 -10.97 11.72
N GLN A 96 1.58 -10.38 11.47
CA GLN A 96 0.42 -10.51 12.37
C GLN A 96 -0.05 -11.97 12.49
N ARG A 97 -0.05 -12.74 11.40
CA ARG A 97 -0.53 -14.14 11.40
C ARG A 97 0.51 -15.11 11.94
N LEU A 98 1.78 -14.87 11.62
CA LEU A 98 2.90 -15.71 12.07
C LEU A 98 3.12 -15.58 13.57
N CYS A 99 3.14 -14.35 14.08
CA CYS A 99 3.33 -14.08 15.51
C CYS A 99 2.01 -14.20 16.31
N LYS A 100 0.87 -14.39 15.63
CA LYS A 100 -0.49 -14.36 16.21
C LYS A 100 -0.72 -13.16 17.12
N ALA A 101 -0.13 -12.01 16.79
CA ALA A 101 -0.16 -10.80 17.59
C ALA A 101 -0.59 -9.61 16.72
N ARG A 102 -1.36 -8.70 17.31
CA ARG A 102 -1.73 -7.44 16.65
C ARG A 102 -0.51 -6.51 16.57
N MET A 103 -0.47 -5.69 15.53
CA MET A 103 0.54 -4.66 15.37
C MET A 103 0.56 -3.71 16.57
N TRP A 104 1.74 -3.35 17.05
CA TRP A 104 1.92 -2.63 18.31
C TRP A 104 1.25 -1.25 18.33
N SER A 105 1.24 -0.53 17.21
CA SER A 105 0.65 0.81 17.12
C SER A 105 0.02 1.06 15.75
N ASP A 106 -1.30 1.26 15.73
CA ASP A 106 -2.05 1.65 14.54
C ASP A 106 -1.58 3.02 13.99
N LEU A 107 -1.13 3.93 14.87
CA LEU A 107 -0.63 5.24 14.48
C LEU A 107 0.70 5.13 13.73
N LEU A 108 1.61 4.27 14.19
CA LEU A 108 2.89 4.05 13.54
C LEU A 108 2.71 3.40 12.16
N SER A 109 1.79 2.43 12.05
CA SER A 109 1.45 1.81 10.76
C SER A 109 0.86 2.81 9.77
N ARG A 110 0.01 3.73 10.23
CA ARG A 110 -0.52 4.83 9.41
C ARG A 110 0.56 5.84 9.01
N LEU A 111 1.49 6.17 9.91
CA LEU A 111 2.62 7.04 9.59
C LEU A 111 3.50 6.43 8.49
N HIS A 112 3.79 5.13 8.57
CA HIS A 112 4.52 4.44 7.51
C HIS A 112 3.79 4.50 6.17
N PHE A 113 2.47 4.27 6.16
CA PHE A 113 1.69 4.37 4.93
C PHE A 113 1.76 5.78 4.34
N TRP A 114 1.36 6.81 5.09
CA TRP A 114 1.35 8.17 4.56
C TRP A 114 2.75 8.70 4.23
N GLY A 115 3.76 8.35 5.03
CA GLY A 115 5.15 8.69 4.75
C GLY A 115 5.64 8.05 3.45
N TRP A 116 5.36 6.76 3.23
CA TRP A 116 5.76 6.08 2.01
C TRP A 116 5.06 6.65 0.77
N GLN A 117 3.75 6.91 0.86
CA GLN A 117 3.00 7.51 -0.24
C GLN A 117 3.48 8.93 -0.55
N LEU A 118 3.85 9.73 0.46
CA LEU A 118 4.41 11.06 0.27
C LEU A 118 5.77 11.00 -0.44
N ILE A 119 6.63 10.05 -0.10
CA ILE A 119 7.91 9.83 -0.78
C ILE A 119 7.68 9.48 -2.25
N ILE A 120 6.76 8.56 -2.55
CA ILE A 120 6.43 8.17 -3.92
C ILE A 120 5.90 9.37 -4.73
N VAL A 121 4.95 10.12 -4.17
CA VAL A 121 4.39 11.31 -4.85
C VAL A 121 5.49 12.36 -5.07
N SER A 122 6.36 12.56 -4.09
CA SER A 122 7.50 13.46 -4.23
C SER A 122 8.43 13.02 -5.35
N ALA A 123 8.77 11.73 -5.44
CA ALA A 123 9.58 11.19 -6.53
C ALA A 123 8.90 11.34 -7.89
N ALA A 124 7.58 11.12 -7.97
CA ALA A 124 6.80 11.31 -9.19
C ALA A 124 6.81 12.77 -9.67
N LEU A 125 6.94 13.75 -8.77
CA LEU A 125 7.06 15.16 -9.11
C LEU A 125 8.51 15.57 -9.43
N THR A 126 9.50 15.11 -8.67
CA THR A 126 10.90 15.56 -8.80
C THR A 126 11.62 14.95 -10.00
N LEU A 127 11.33 13.69 -10.35
CA LEU A 127 12.01 12.99 -11.44
C LEU A 127 11.71 13.59 -12.82
N PRO A 128 10.45 13.94 -13.19
CA PRO A 128 10.19 14.65 -14.44
C PRO A 128 10.80 16.05 -14.47
N LEU A 129 10.84 16.73 -13.31
CA LEU A 129 11.48 18.04 -13.15
C LEU A 129 13.01 18.00 -13.31
N GLY A 130 13.61 16.82 -13.42
CA GLY A 130 15.04 16.66 -13.67
C GLY A 130 15.91 16.79 -12.42
N ILE A 131 15.31 16.80 -11.23
CA ILE A 131 16.04 16.77 -9.96
C ILE A 131 16.40 15.30 -9.66
N THR A 132 17.41 14.80 -10.36
CA THR A 132 17.93 13.44 -10.20
C THR A 132 19.43 13.45 -9.91
N GLN A 133 19.89 12.56 -9.05
CA GLN A 133 21.31 12.37 -8.74
C GLN A 133 22.05 11.57 -9.83
N GLY A 134 21.35 11.06 -10.85
CA GLY A 134 21.94 10.27 -11.95
C GLY A 134 22.48 8.90 -11.52
N LYS A 135 22.22 8.47 -10.29
CA LYS A 135 22.51 7.13 -9.77
C LYS A 135 21.24 6.29 -9.88
N GLU A 136 21.36 5.13 -10.52
CA GLU A 136 20.31 4.10 -10.59
C GLU A 136 20.22 3.32 -9.27
#